data_AF-E0TBT6-F1
#
_entry.id   AF-E0TBT6-F1
#
_cell.length_a   1.000
_cell.length_b   1.000
_cell.length_c   1.000
_cell.angle_alpha   90.00
_cell.angle_beta   90.00
_cell.angle_gamma   90.00
#
_symmetry.space_group_name_H-M   'P 1'
#
loop_
_entity.id
_entity.type
_entity.pdbx_description
1 polymer ?
#
loop_
_entity_poly.entity_id
_entity_poly.type
_entity_poly.pdbx_seq_one_letter_code
_entity_poly.pdbx_strand_id
1 'polypeptide(L)'
;MAVRLRRGALFYLVVGGVMALSACATSHSQGGPSFRDPATARAVRAAVRQEYGPSVRVVFEGPMAFRVKGVSSKAQFEEVAETVWSTFGLEEELDQDPDGAWRPDYYGLADQHSAKLYAYSRDHIGADHGRALAAEVQAHLQRQIRYRIPREGFLPPDEVIRRGYGDCDSKATLAAAMLLSLDPRLDPHFVRLPSKRHVLLAVRVPVQRGDHTVKINGRRYVLMEVAGETRSGLGDLPWEFASALDDAIVLYPGDRSRSRV
;
A
#
# COMPACT_ATOMS: atom_id res chain seq x y z
N MET A 1 -9.23 13.39 -28.70
CA MET A 1 -9.27 14.86 -28.52
C MET A 1 -8.97 15.13 -27.06
N ALA A 2 -7.79 15.68 -26.76
CA ALA A 2 -7.34 15.90 -25.37
C ALA A 2 -7.89 17.23 -24.87
N VAL A 3 -8.72 17.19 -23.83
CA VAL A 3 -9.25 18.41 -23.20
C VAL A 3 -8.40 18.73 -21.98
N ARG A 4 -7.69 19.86 -22.05
CA ARG A 4 -6.90 20.42 -20.95
C ARG A 4 -7.77 21.44 -20.21
N LEU A 5 -8.13 21.16 -18.96
CA LEU A 5 -8.77 22.14 -18.06
C LEU A 5 -8.09 22.12 -16.68
N ARG A 6 -8.13 23.28 -16.01
CA ARG A 6 -7.36 23.66 -14.83
C ARG A 6 -7.43 22.62 -13.68
N ARG A 7 -6.29 22.48 -13.00
CA ARG A 7 -5.95 21.61 -11.86
C ARG A 7 -5.70 20.14 -12.20
N GLY A 8 -4.46 19.89 -12.64
CA GLY A 8 -3.62 18.86 -12.00
C GLY A 8 -3.67 17.43 -12.52
N ALA A 9 -3.87 17.23 -13.83
CA ALA A 9 -3.43 16.10 -14.66
C ALA A 9 -3.32 14.67 -14.03
N LEU A 10 -4.44 13.93 -14.07
CA LEU A 10 -4.48 12.50 -14.40
C LEU A 10 -4.22 12.32 -15.90
N PHE A 11 -3.52 11.27 -16.32
CA PHE A 11 -3.71 10.73 -17.67
C PHE A 11 -4.79 9.65 -17.61
N TYR A 12 -5.98 9.99 -18.09
CA TYR A 12 -7.00 9.01 -18.45
C TYR A 12 -6.66 8.44 -19.82
N LEU A 13 -6.64 7.11 -19.97
CA LEU A 13 -6.84 6.53 -21.29
C LEU A 13 -8.35 6.37 -21.53
N VAL A 14 -9.02 7.45 -21.94
CA VAL A 14 -10.38 7.33 -22.49
C VAL A 14 -10.27 6.73 -23.88
N VAL A 15 -10.35 5.40 -23.96
CA VAL A 15 -10.71 4.71 -25.20
C VAL A 15 -12.15 4.25 -25.03
N GLY A 16 -13.09 5.10 -25.45
CA GLY A 16 -14.52 4.75 -25.48
C GLY A 16 -15.23 4.61 -24.13
N GLY A 17 -14.94 5.47 -23.13
CA GLY A 17 -15.74 5.57 -21.90
C GLY A 17 -15.39 4.59 -20.77
N VAL A 18 -14.11 4.30 -20.58
CA VAL A 18 -13.60 3.30 -19.62
C VAL A 18 -12.57 3.94 -18.67
N MET A 19 -12.74 3.81 -17.36
CA MET A 19 -11.78 4.21 -16.32
C MET A 19 -11.38 3.00 -15.44
N ALA A 20 -10.09 2.75 -15.22
CA ALA A 20 -9.62 1.57 -14.48
C ALA A 20 -9.10 1.92 -13.08
N LEU A 21 -9.49 1.15 -12.06
CA LEU A 21 -8.88 1.12 -10.74
C LEU A 21 -8.19 -0.25 -10.56
N SER A 22 -7.08 -0.29 -9.84
CA SER A 22 -6.50 -1.53 -9.35
C SER A 22 -6.21 -1.34 -7.88
N ALA A 23 -7.18 -1.63 -7.02
CA ALA A 23 -6.94 -1.61 -5.59
C ALA A 23 -6.31 -2.95 -5.14
N CYS A 24 -5.43 -2.87 -4.15
CA CYS A 24 -5.21 -3.94 -3.18
C CYS A 24 -6.03 -3.52 -1.96
N ALA A 25 -6.65 -4.43 -1.21
CA ALA A 25 -7.15 -4.14 0.14
C ALA A 25 -7.42 -5.43 0.90
N THR A 26 -7.43 -5.29 2.22
CA THR A 26 -7.22 -6.30 3.23
C THR A 26 -8.36 -7.26 3.47
N SER A 27 -8.06 -8.40 4.09
CA SER A 27 -9.08 -9.27 4.65
C SER A 27 -9.48 -8.82 6.06
N HIS A 28 -10.78 -8.60 6.29
CA HIS A 28 -11.41 -9.14 7.49
C HIS A 28 -11.46 -10.68 7.40
N SER A 29 -11.45 -11.32 8.57
CA SER A 29 -11.44 -12.76 8.86
C SER A 29 -12.16 -13.70 7.87
N GLN A 30 -11.72 -14.95 7.84
CA GLN A 30 -12.28 -16.08 7.08
C GLN A 30 -13.77 -15.93 6.73
N GLY A 31 -14.07 -15.79 5.43
CA GLY A 31 -15.42 -15.65 4.90
C GLY A 31 -15.74 -14.29 4.26
N GLY A 32 -14.81 -13.34 4.26
CA GLY A 32 -15.00 -12.02 3.67
C GLY A 32 -15.17 -12.03 2.13
N PRO A 33 -15.95 -11.08 1.58
CA PRO A 33 -16.16 -10.94 0.14
C PRO A 33 -14.85 -10.70 -0.63
N SER A 34 -14.69 -11.34 -1.80
CA SER A 34 -13.56 -11.13 -2.75
C SER A 34 -14.11 -10.79 -4.13
N PHE A 35 -13.42 -9.99 -4.96
CA PHE A 35 -13.87 -9.82 -6.36
C PHE A 35 -13.78 -11.11 -7.19
N ARG A 36 -13.07 -12.14 -6.68
CA ARG A 36 -13.09 -13.50 -7.25
C ARG A 36 -14.28 -14.32 -6.77
N ASP A 37 -14.96 -13.95 -5.69
CA ASP A 37 -16.21 -14.60 -5.29
C ASP A 37 -17.34 -14.15 -6.23
N PRO A 38 -17.96 -15.08 -6.98
CA PRO A 38 -19.05 -14.74 -7.89
C PRO A 38 -20.25 -14.10 -7.19
N ALA A 39 -20.52 -14.41 -5.91
CA ALA A 39 -21.64 -13.82 -5.19
C ALA A 39 -21.38 -12.34 -4.87
N THR A 40 -20.20 -12.03 -4.36
CA THR A 40 -19.70 -10.68 -4.12
C THR A 40 -19.64 -9.83 -5.40
N ALA A 41 -19.05 -10.37 -6.47
CA ALA A 41 -18.98 -9.67 -7.76
C ALA A 41 -20.38 -9.37 -8.32
N ARG A 42 -21.36 -10.25 -8.10
CA ARG A 42 -22.77 -10.00 -8.44
C ARG A 42 -23.39 -8.93 -7.56
N ALA A 43 -23.13 -8.95 -6.25
CA ALA A 43 -23.64 -7.97 -5.30
C ALA A 43 -23.17 -6.55 -5.65
N VAL A 44 -21.87 -6.36 -5.90
CA VAL A 44 -21.33 -5.06 -6.33
C VAL A 44 -21.92 -4.61 -7.65
N ARG A 45 -22.02 -5.49 -8.65
CA ARG A 45 -22.63 -5.12 -9.94
C ARG A 45 -24.10 -4.76 -9.80
N ALA A 46 -24.82 -5.41 -8.88
CA ALA A 46 -26.21 -5.10 -8.58
C ALA A 46 -26.35 -3.74 -7.89
N ALA A 47 -25.54 -3.47 -6.86
CA ALA A 47 -25.52 -2.19 -6.14
C ALA A 47 -25.19 -1.03 -7.09
N VAL A 48 -24.10 -1.14 -7.86
CA VAL A 48 -23.72 -0.10 -8.84
C VAL A 48 -24.78 0.09 -9.91
N ARG A 49 -25.43 -0.99 -10.39
CA ARG A 49 -26.52 -0.88 -11.36
C ARG A 49 -27.77 -0.23 -10.78
N GLN A 50 -28.08 -0.50 -9.52
CA GLN A 50 -29.24 0.06 -8.84
C GLN A 50 -29.08 1.57 -8.63
N GLU A 51 -27.88 2.00 -8.24
CA GLU A 51 -27.61 3.39 -7.87
C GLU A 51 -27.26 4.28 -9.07
N TYR A 52 -26.44 3.77 -10.01
CA TYR A 52 -25.92 4.56 -11.13
C TYR A 52 -26.47 4.15 -12.49
N GLY A 53 -27.37 3.16 -12.52
CA GLY A 53 -28.02 2.68 -13.73
C GLY A 53 -27.18 1.71 -14.56
N PRO A 54 -27.76 1.13 -15.64
CA PRO A 54 -27.13 0.05 -16.41
C PRO A 54 -25.96 0.50 -17.31
N SER A 55 -25.80 1.81 -17.53
CA SER A 55 -24.69 2.38 -18.30
C SER A 55 -23.37 2.31 -17.55
N VAL A 56 -23.40 2.35 -16.21
CA VAL A 56 -22.22 2.23 -15.35
C VAL A 56 -21.94 0.77 -15.06
N ARG A 57 -20.71 0.31 -15.37
CA ARG A 57 -20.33 -1.11 -15.24
C ARG A 57 -19.00 -1.27 -14.53
N VAL A 58 -18.98 -2.15 -13.53
CA VAL A 58 -17.74 -2.57 -12.86
C VAL A 58 -17.18 -3.84 -13.50
N VAL A 59 -15.90 -3.80 -13.86
CA VAL A 59 -15.12 -4.89 -14.45
C VAL A 59 -14.00 -5.23 -13.48
N PHE A 60 -14.08 -6.40 -12.85
CA PHE A 60 -13.03 -6.88 -11.95
C PHE A 60 -11.83 -7.38 -12.77
N GLU A 61 -10.64 -6.89 -12.46
CA GLU A 61 -9.38 -7.19 -13.17
C GLU A 61 -8.47 -8.07 -12.31
N GLY A 62 -8.83 -8.30 -11.05
CA GLY A 62 -8.07 -9.08 -10.09
C GLY A 62 -8.86 -9.30 -8.80
N PRO A 63 -8.24 -9.91 -7.78
CA PRO A 63 -8.89 -10.17 -6.49
C PRO A 63 -9.38 -8.91 -5.78
N MET A 64 -8.71 -7.77 -5.99
CA MET A 64 -9.05 -6.44 -5.43
C MET A 64 -8.99 -5.29 -6.46
N ALA A 65 -8.76 -5.60 -7.74
CA ALA A 65 -8.69 -4.61 -8.81
C ALA A 65 -10.01 -4.54 -9.59
N PHE A 66 -10.49 -3.33 -9.89
CA PHE A 66 -11.70 -3.15 -10.70
C PHE A 66 -11.69 -1.87 -11.53
N ARG A 67 -12.28 -1.94 -12.71
CA ARG A 67 -12.43 -0.85 -13.66
C ARG A 67 -13.89 -0.45 -13.75
N VAL A 68 -14.19 0.83 -13.70
CA VAL A 68 -15.53 1.38 -13.89
C VAL A 68 -15.67 1.95 -15.30
N LYS A 69 -16.65 1.44 -16.04
CA LYS A 69 -17.04 1.93 -17.36
C LYS A 69 -18.31 2.76 -17.25
N GLY A 70 -18.48 3.73 -18.15
CA GLY A 70 -19.73 4.50 -18.26
C GLY A 70 -19.90 5.63 -17.24
N VAL A 71 -18.86 5.96 -16.47
CA VAL A 71 -18.81 7.17 -15.64
C VAL A 71 -18.48 8.40 -16.48
N SER A 72 -19.08 9.53 -16.13
CA SER A 72 -19.00 10.81 -16.84
C SER A 72 -18.04 11.81 -16.18
N SER A 73 -17.67 11.58 -14.91
CA SER A 73 -16.83 12.47 -14.13
C SER A 73 -16.01 11.71 -13.08
N LYS A 74 -15.01 12.39 -12.51
CA LYS A 74 -14.22 11.88 -11.38
C LYS A 74 -15.07 11.72 -10.12
N ALA A 75 -15.94 12.69 -9.81
CA ALA A 75 -16.81 12.62 -8.64
C ALA A 75 -17.73 11.39 -8.71
N GLN A 76 -18.34 11.16 -9.88
CA GLN A 76 -19.17 9.97 -10.09
C GLN A 76 -18.35 8.67 -9.98
N PHE A 77 -17.08 8.69 -10.35
CA PHE A 77 -16.20 7.55 -10.16
C PHE A 77 -15.91 7.28 -8.69
N GLU A 78 -15.64 8.32 -7.89
CA GLU A 78 -15.41 8.22 -6.44
C GLU A 78 -16.65 7.68 -5.72
N GLU A 79 -17.84 8.19 -6.07
CA GLU A 79 -19.13 7.67 -5.58
C GLU A 79 -19.31 6.18 -5.93
N VAL A 80 -19.04 5.79 -7.18
CA VAL A 80 -19.13 4.38 -7.60
C VAL A 80 -18.12 3.53 -6.84
N ALA A 81 -16.89 4.02 -6.64
CA ALA A 81 -15.86 3.30 -5.90
C ALA A 81 -16.28 3.11 -4.43
N GLU A 82 -16.82 4.15 -3.78
CA GLU A 82 -17.37 4.09 -2.43
C GLU A 82 -18.52 3.07 -2.33
N THR A 83 -19.36 2.98 -3.35
CA THR A 83 -20.40 1.94 -3.45
C THR A 83 -19.80 0.54 -3.59
N VAL A 84 -18.76 0.38 -4.42
CA VAL A 84 -18.03 -0.89 -4.53
C VAL A 84 -17.47 -1.30 -3.16
N TRP A 85 -16.92 -0.35 -2.40
CA TRP A 85 -16.24 -0.61 -1.12
C TRP A 85 -17.16 -0.81 0.07
N SER A 86 -18.21 0.00 0.20
CA SER A 86 -19.26 -0.18 1.20
C SER A 86 -19.97 -1.52 1.04
N THR A 87 -20.22 -1.95 -0.20
CA THR A 87 -20.76 -3.28 -0.50
C THR A 87 -19.82 -4.41 -0.07
N PHE A 88 -18.52 -4.12 0.02
CA PHE A 88 -17.49 -5.05 0.47
C PHE A 88 -17.24 -5.04 1.99
N GLY A 89 -17.76 -4.04 2.72
CA GLY A 89 -17.44 -3.83 4.14
C GLY A 89 -15.95 -3.50 4.38
N LEU A 90 -15.27 -2.97 3.36
CA LEU A 90 -13.88 -2.54 3.44
C LEU A 90 -13.87 -1.02 3.58
N GLU A 91 -13.94 -0.53 4.82
CA GLU A 91 -13.75 0.88 5.16
C GLU A 91 -12.25 1.27 5.13
N GLU A 92 -11.48 0.75 4.16
CA GLU A 92 -10.06 1.09 4.04
C GLU A 92 -9.87 2.37 3.22
N GLU A 93 -9.24 3.36 3.86
CA GLU A 93 -8.88 4.63 3.25
C GLU A 93 -7.88 4.37 2.11
N LEU A 94 -8.29 4.66 0.87
CA LEU A 94 -7.41 4.59 -0.30
C LEU A 94 -6.61 5.89 -0.41
N ASP A 95 -5.34 5.78 -0.78
CA ASP A 95 -4.55 6.93 -1.23
C ASP A 95 -4.23 6.82 -2.73
N GLN A 96 -4.09 7.98 -3.37
CA GLN A 96 -3.70 8.08 -4.77
C GLN A 96 -2.19 8.28 -4.87
N ASP A 97 -1.50 7.26 -5.36
CA ASP A 97 -0.06 7.32 -5.66
C ASP A 97 0.26 8.48 -6.63
N PRO A 98 1.52 8.97 -6.64
CA PRO A 98 1.97 9.97 -7.61
C PRO A 98 1.80 9.58 -9.09
N ASP A 99 1.65 8.29 -9.40
CA ASP A 99 1.39 7.78 -10.75
C ASP A 99 -0.12 7.74 -11.11
N GLY A 100 -0.98 8.14 -10.18
CA GLY A 100 -2.43 8.18 -10.34
C GLY A 100 -3.16 6.88 -9.99
N ALA A 101 -2.45 5.82 -9.59
CA ALA A 101 -3.05 4.57 -9.13
C ALA A 101 -3.61 4.72 -7.71
N TRP A 102 -4.76 4.12 -7.46
CA TRP A 102 -5.35 4.06 -6.11
C TRP A 102 -4.94 2.77 -5.41
N ARG A 103 -4.48 2.89 -4.16
CA ARG A 103 -3.94 1.79 -3.35
C ARG A 103 -4.38 1.93 -1.89
N PRO A 104 -4.20 0.91 -1.04
CA PRO A 104 -4.34 1.11 0.40
C PRO A 104 -3.50 2.31 0.84
N ASP A 105 -4.04 3.15 1.72
CA ASP A 105 -3.22 4.10 2.47
C ASP A 105 -2.34 3.30 3.46
N TYR A 106 -1.20 2.80 2.97
CA TYR A 106 -0.28 2.02 3.80
C TYR A 106 0.16 2.79 5.03
N TYR A 107 0.28 4.12 4.93
CA TYR A 107 0.68 4.94 6.06
C TYR A 107 -0.44 5.07 7.08
N GLY A 108 -1.66 5.41 6.64
CA GLY A 108 -2.85 5.45 7.48
C GLY A 108 -3.10 4.12 8.19
N LEU A 109 -3.00 3.01 7.47
CA LEU A 109 -3.12 1.68 8.05
C LEU A 109 -2.00 1.34 9.04
N ALA A 110 -0.76 1.72 8.74
CA ALA A 110 0.34 1.54 9.67
C ALA A 110 0.13 2.34 10.97
N ASP A 111 -0.32 3.58 10.86
CA ASP A 111 -0.59 4.46 12.00
C ASP A 111 -1.77 3.95 12.85
N GLN A 112 -2.90 3.63 12.21
CA GLN A 112 -4.09 3.08 12.86
C GLN A 112 -3.82 1.79 13.65
N HIS A 113 -2.90 0.95 13.15
CA HIS A 113 -2.54 -0.31 13.82
C HIS A 113 -1.39 -0.15 14.82
N SER A 114 -0.59 0.91 14.76
CA SER A 114 0.63 1.08 15.56
C SER A 114 0.38 0.92 17.07
N ALA A 115 -0.65 1.57 17.61
CA ALA A 115 -0.98 1.50 19.04
C ALA A 115 -1.37 0.08 19.48
N LYS A 116 -2.12 -0.66 18.65
CA LYS A 116 -2.55 -2.04 18.91
C LYS A 116 -1.37 -3.01 18.92
N LEU A 117 -0.32 -2.69 18.14
CA LEU A 117 0.86 -3.54 17.99
C LEU A 117 1.93 -3.32 19.06
N TYR A 118 1.82 -2.30 19.92
CA TYR A 118 2.89 -1.98 20.87
C TYR A 118 3.35 -3.18 21.71
N ALA A 119 2.41 -3.94 22.29
CA ALA A 119 2.73 -5.12 23.11
C ALA A 119 3.45 -6.19 22.29
N TYR A 120 2.90 -6.55 21.12
CA TYR A 120 3.53 -7.50 20.21
C TYR A 120 4.94 -7.02 19.79
N SER A 121 5.08 -5.76 19.42
CA SER A 121 6.35 -5.17 19.01
C SER A 121 7.39 -5.25 20.13
N ARG A 122 7.02 -4.91 21.37
CA ARG A 122 7.92 -4.96 22.52
C ARG A 122 8.33 -6.37 22.93
N ASP A 123 7.44 -7.36 22.77
CA ASP A 123 7.76 -8.76 23.09
C ASP A 123 8.75 -9.40 22.11
N HIS A 124 8.86 -8.85 20.90
CA HIS A 124 9.65 -9.44 19.81
C HIS A 124 10.88 -8.64 19.39
N ILE A 125 10.96 -7.35 19.76
CA ILE A 125 12.04 -6.44 19.38
C ILE A 125 12.75 -5.98 20.64
N GLY A 126 14.03 -6.33 20.76
CA GLY A 126 14.83 -6.07 21.95
C GLY A 126 15.57 -4.73 21.91
N ALA A 127 15.83 -4.19 20.72
CA ALA A 127 16.46 -2.89 20.56
C ALA A 127 15.49 -1.74 20.86
N ASP A 128 15.96 -0.77 21.65
CA ASP A 128 15.11 0.31 22.14
C ASP A 128 14.94 1.51 21.20
N HIS A 129 15.91 1.79 20.33
CA HIS A 129 15.83 2.97 19.46
C HIS A 129 16.77 2.94 18.23
N GLY A 130 16.52 3.84 17.29
CA GLY A 130 17.46 4.19 16.23
C GLY A 130 17.72 3.07 15.21
N ARG A 131 18.96 2.98 14.73
CA ARG A 131 19.36 2.04 13.67
C ARG A 131 19.22 0.57 14.08
N ALA A 132 19.56 0.24 15.33
CA ALA A 132 19.45 -1.12 15.84
C ALA A 132 17.98 -1.57 15.87
N LEU A 133 17.08 -0.70 16.33
CA LEU A 133 15.64 -0.94 16.31
C LEU A 133 15.12 -1.21 14.89
N ALA A 134 15.45 -0.35 13.93
CA ALA A 134 15.04 -0.56 12.54
C ALA A 134 15.57 -1.87 11.94
N ALA A 135 16.84 -2.21 12.22
CA ALA A 135 17.44 -3.45 11.76
C ALA A 135 16.80 -4.70 12.39
N GLU A 136 16.43 -4.64 13.67
CA GLU A 136 15.73 -5.75 14.33
C GLU A 136 14.31 -5.94 13.81
N VAL A 137 13.56 -4.85 13.55
CA VAL A 137 12.24 -4.94 12.92
C VAL A 137 12.36 -5.58 11.54
N GLN A 138 13.32 -5.13 10.71
CA GLN A 138 13.58 -5.75 9.40
C GLN A 138 13.88 -7.25 9.54
N ALA A 139 14.82 -7.61 10.40
CA ALA A 139 15.23 -8.99 10.61
C ALA A 139 14.11 -9.86 11.21
N HIS A 140 13.23 -9.30 12.04
CA HIS A 140 12.05 -9.97 12.57
C HIS A 140 11.11 -10.37 11.45
N LEU A 141 10.72 -9.43 10.58
CA LEU A 141 9.81 -9.72 9.46
C LEU A 141 10.41 -10.67 8.43
N GLN A 142 11.71 -10.55 8.13
CA GLN A 142 12.38 -11.48 7.21
C GLN A 142 12.46 -12.92 7.77
N ARG A 143 12.49 -13.09 9.10
CA ARG A 143 12.63 -14.41 9.74
C ARG A 143 11.31 -15.05 10.13
N GLN A 144 10.39 -14.27 10.68
CA GLN A 144 9.18 -14.78 11.33
C GLN A 144 7.93 -14.67 10.45
N ILE A 145 7.91 -13.75 9.48
CA ILE A 145 6.76 -13.53 8.60
C ILE A 145 7.08 -14.05 7.19
N ARG A 146 6.43 -15.15 6.79
CA ARG A 146 6.68 -15.78 5.49
C ARG A 146 6.23 -14.86 4.35
N TYR A 147 7.02 -14.81 3.28
CA TYR A 147 6.58 -14.17 2.05
C TYR A 147 5.52 -15.02 1.37
N ARG A 148 4.34 -14.45 1.12
CA ARG A 148 3.26 -15.09 0.36
C ARG A 148 2.23 -14.06 -0.06
N ILE A 149 1.88 -14.06 -1.35
CA ILE A 149 0.79 -13.27 -1.90
C ILE A 149 -0.54 -13.76 -1.30
N PRO A 150 -1.25 -12.93 -0.52
CA PRO A 150 -2.59 -13.23 -0.01
C PRO A 150 -3.58 -13.44 -1.15
N ARG A 151 -4.65 -14.21 -0.93
CA ARG A 151 -5.72 -14.34 -1.95
C ARG A 151 -6.44 -13.01 -2.15
N GLU A 152 -6.45 -12.21 -1.09
CA GLU A 152 -7.03 -10.90 -0.94
C GLU A 152 -6.12 -9.80 -1.50
N GLY A 153 -4.90 -10.13 -1.95
CA GLY A 153 -3.96 -9.16 -2.48
C GLY A 153 -3.12 -8.49 -1.40
N PHE A 154 -3.74 -7.93 -0.35
CA PHE A 154 -3.03 -7.26 0.75
C PHE A 154 -3.56 -7.74 2.11
N LEU A 155 -2.75 -7.64 3.16
CA LEU A 155 -3.14 -7.95 4.53
C LEU A 155 -2.74 -6.80 5.47
N PRO A 156 -3.64 -6.40 6.39
CA PRO A 156 -3.37 -5.38 7.39
C PRO A 156 -2.41 -5.93 8.44
N PRO A 157 -1.73 -5.05 9.19
CA PRO A 157 -0.68 -5.48 10.13
C PRO A 157 -1.10 -6.57 11.13
N ASP A 158 -2.31 -6.51 11.68
CA ASP A 158 -2.84 -7.47 12.64
C ASP A 158 -3.08 -8.86 12.02
N GLU A 159 -3.61 -8.90 10.81
CA GLU A 159 -3.78 -10.15 10.06
C GLU A 159 -2.46 -10.75 9.58
N VAL A 160 -1.47 -9.93 9.21
CA VAL A 160 -0.12 -10.43 8.87
C VAL A 160 0.47 -11.19 10.06
N ILE A 161 0.32 -10.65 11.28
CA ILE A 161 0.74 -11.34 12.51
C ILE A 161 -0.10 -12.60 12.72
N ARG A 162 -1.43 -12.51 12.68
CA ARG A 162 -2.34 -13.64 12.92
C ARG A 162 -2.11 -14.80 11.96
N ARG A 163 -1.79 -14.52 10.70
CA ARG A 163 -1.58 -15.53 9.64
C ARG A 163 -0.12 -15.96 9.51
N GLY A 164 0.83 -15.17 10.02
CA GLY A 164 2.26 -15.42 9.91
C GLY A 164 2.80 -15.35 8.47
N TYR A 165 2.12 -14.61 7.59
CA TYR A 165 2.56 -14.38 6.22
C TYR A 165 1.99 -13.07 5.63
N GLY A 166 2.66 -12.54 4.61
CA GLY A 166 2.23 -11.41 3.80
C GLY A 166 3.15 -11.23 2.59
N ASP A 167 2.73 -10.44 1.61
CA ASP A 167 3.56 -9.99 0.49
C ASP A 167 4.26 -8.65 0.79
N CYS A 168 4.79 -7.98 -0.23
CA CYS A 168 5.72 -6.87 -0.05
C CYS A 168 5.10 -5.65 0.63
N ASP A 169 3.90 -5.25 0.23
CA ASP A 169 3.16 -4.14 0.80
C ASP A 169 2.60 -4.50 2.19
N SER A 170 2.08 -5.71 2.38
CA SER A 170 1.59 -6.21 3.68
C SER A 170 2.70 -6.22 4.73
N LYS A 171 3.88 -6.76 4.39
CA LYS A 171 5.04 -6.79 5.29
C LYS A 171 5.62 -5.39 5.52
N ALA A 172 5.69 -4.54 4.49
CA ALA A 172 6.09 -3.14 4.66
C ALA A 172 5.14 -2.40 5.62
N THR A 173 3.83 -2.62 5.49
CA THR A 173 2.84 -1.96 6.35
C THR A 173 2.97 -2.42 7.80
N LEU A 174 3.15 -3.72 8.03
CA LEU A 174 3.43 -4.23 9.38
C LEU A 174 4.72 -3.64 9.96
N ALA A 175 5.81 -3.61 9.19
CA ALA A 175 7.07 -3.05 9.67
C ALA A 175 6.93 -1.55 10.02
N ALA A 176 6.24 -0.77 9.19
CA ALA A 176 5.97 0.63 9.49
C ALA A 176 5.15 0.79 10.78
N ALA A 177 4.10 -0.03 10.97
CA ALA A 177 3.28 0.00 12.18
C ALA A 177 4.11 -0.35 13.43
N MET A 178 5.00 -1.34 13.35
CA MET A 178 5.91 -1.70 14.43
C MET A 178 6.89 -0.55 14.75
N LEU A 179 7.49 0.07 13.73
CA LEU A 179 8.39 1.22 13.91
C LEU A 179 7.68 2.42 14.53
N LEU A 180 6.47 2.76 14.05
CA LEU A 180 5.66 3.84 14.62
C LEU A 180 5.29 3.55 16.08
N SER A 181 5.00 2.28 16.42
CA SER A 181 4.68 1.88 17.79
C SER A 181 5.88 2.00 18.75
N LEU A 182 7.10 1.69 18.26
CA LEU A 182 8.30 1.60 19.09
C LEU A 182 9.09 2.93 19.15
N ASP A 183 9.29 3.57 18.00
CA ASP A 183 9.97 4.86 17.90
C ASP A 183 9.48 5.64 16.66
N PRO A 184 8.43 6.48 16.79
CA PRO A 184 7.90 7.25 15.67
C PRO A 184 8.90 8.26 15.09
N ARG A 185 10.01 8.55 15.77
CA ARG A 185 11.08 9.42 15.24
C ARG A 185 11.85 8.77 14.09
N LEU A 186 11.74 7.45 13.93
CA LEU A 186 12.26 6.70 12.79
C LEU A 186 11.52 7.04 11.49
N ASP A 187 10.34 7.68 11.57
CA ASP A 187 9.69 8.36 10.45
C ASP A 187 9.68 7.47 9.18
N PRO A 188 8.98 6.31 9.20
CA PRO A 188 8.98 5.38 8.08
C PRO A 188 8.21 5.95 6.89
N HIS A 189 8.79 5.86 5.69
CA HIS A 189 8.15 6.19 4.41
C HIS A 189 8.12 4.96 3.53
N PHE A 190 7.05 4.79 2.75
CA PHE A 190 6.98 3.70 1.78
C PHE A 190 7.67 4.13 0.48
N VAL A 191 8.51 3.27 -0.07
CA VAL A 191 9.23 3.52 -1.33
C VAL A 191 8.88 2.42 -2.30
N ARG A 192 8.15 2.80 -3.34
CA ARG A 192 7.67 1.86 -4.34
C ARG A 192 8.67 1.74 -5.48
N LEU A 193 8.84 0.52 -5.99
CA LEU A 193 9.63 0.20 -7.17
C LEU A 193 8.68 -0.30 -8.28
N PRO A 194 8.15 0.58 -9.15
CA PRO A 194 7.16 0.23 -10.16
C PRO A 194 7.61 -0.87 -11.11
N SER A 195 8.82 -0.76 -11.66
CA SER A 195 9.42 -1.74 -12.57
C SER A 195 9.53 -3.14 -11.97
N LYS A 196 9.59 -3.23 -10.64
CA LYS A 196 9.70 -4.49 -9.88
C LYS A 196 8.41 -4.93 -9.22
N ARG A 197 7.36 -4.10 -9.23
CA ARG A 197 6.12 -4.32 -8.47
C ARG A 197 6.41 -4.61 -7.00
N HIS A 198 7.30 -3.82 -6.40
CA HIS A 198 7.80 -4.05 -5.05
C HIS A 198 7.67 -2.81 -4.17
N VAL A 199 7.59 -3.00 -2.85
CA VAL A 199 7.53 -1.93 -1.86
C VAL A 199 8.64 -2.12 -0.83
N LEU A 200 9.48 -1.10 -0.70
CA LEU A 200 10.48 -0.93 0.34
C LEU A 200 9.95 0.00 1.43
N LEU A 201 10.64 0.02 2.57
CA LEU A 201 10.55 1.11 3.53
C LEU A 201 11.80 1.97 3.49
N ALA A 202 11.66 3.24 3.85
CA ALA A 202 12.74 4.17 4.09
C ALA A 202 12.62 4.71 5.52
N VAL A 203 13.71 4.64 6.30
CA VAL A 203 13.71 5.02 7.72
C VAL A 203 14.77 6.07 8.03
N ARG A 204 14.45 6.95 8.97
CA ARG A 204 15.29 8.06 9.39
C ARG A 204 16.27 7.63 10.47
N VAL A 205 17.42 7.10 10.02
CA VAL A 205 18.53 6.67 10.87
C VAL A 205 19.86 7.25 10.36
N PRO A 206 20.93 7.27 11.20
CA PRO A 206 22.25 7.63 10.71
C PRO A 206 22.68 6.74 9.54
N VAL A 207 23.03 7.39 8.42
CA VAL A 207 23.52 6.75 7.19
C VAL A 207 24.94 6.23 7.41
N GLN A 208 25.19 5.00 6.98
CA GLN A 208 26.49 4.37 6.98
C GLN A 208 27.03 4.21 5.56
N ARG A 209 28.35 3.99 5.44
CA ARG A 209 28.99 3.74 4.15
C ARG A 209 28.42 2.46 3.54
N GLY A 210 27.90 2.55 2.32
CA GLY A 210 27.31 1.43 1.59
C GLY A 210 25.79 1.34 1.70
N ASP A 211 25.15 2.19 2.51
CA ASP A 211 23.69 2.23 2.57
C ASP A 211 23.08 2.69 1.25
N HIS A 212 22.09 1.94 0.76
CA HIS A 212 21.12 2.43 -0.20
C HIS A 212 20.19 3.43 0.51
N THR A 213 19.99 4.59 -0.10
CA THR A 213 19.23 5.69 0.51
C THR A 213 18.32 6.37 -0.49
N VAL A 214 17.27 7.01 0.02
CA VAL A 214 16.44 7.96 -0.74
C VAL A 214 16.50 9.34 -0.09
N LYS A 215 16.23 10.38 -0.89
CA LYS A 215 16.07 11.75 -0.39
C LYS A 215 14.59 12.10 -0.31
N ILE A 216 14.13 12.44 0.89
CA ILE A 216 12.76 12.89 1.16
C ILE A 216 12.87 14.25 1.84
N ASN A 217 12.29 15.29 1.24
CA ASN A 217 12.33 16.67 1.76
C ASN A 217 13.75 17.14 2.15
N GLY A 218 14.74 16.85 1.31
CA GLY A 218 16.15 17.20 1.53
C GLY A 218 16.90 16.36 2.57
N ARG A 219 16.24 15.42 3.24
CA ARG A 219 16.83 14.51 4.23
C ARG A 219 17.08 13.14 3.61
N ARG A 220 18.16 12.48 4.04
CA ARG A 220 18.48 11.10 3.61
C ARG A 220 17.82 10.09 4.54
N TYR A 221 17.17 9.10 3.95
CA TYR A 221 16.58 7.96 4.64
C TYR A 221 17.25 6.68 4.15
N VAL A 222 17.48 5.74 5.05
CA VAL A 222 18.07 4.44 4.74
C VAL A 222 16.98 3.49 4.29
N LEU A 223 17.21 2.80 3.17
CA LEU A 223 16.26 1.83 2.62
C LEU A 223 16.29 0.51 3.41
N MET A 224 15.11 -0.09 3.53
CA MET A 224 14.81 -1.24 4.38
C MET A 224 13.99 -2.24 3.55
N GLU A 225 14.60 -3.38 3.23
CA GLU A 225 13.96 -4.49 2.51
C GLU A 225 13.39 -5.48 3.53
N VAL A 226 12.08 -5.49 3.73
CA VAL A 226 11.44 -6.34 4.75
C VAL A 226 10.79 -7.60 4.17
N ALA A 227 10.53 -7.61 2.88
CA ALA A 227 9.72 -8.61 2.20
C ALA A 227 10.55 -9.71 1.55
N GLY A 228 11.74 -9.34 1.06
CA GLY A 228 12.64 -10.19 0.29
C GLY A 228 12.90 -11.55 0.93
N GLU A 229 12.83 -12.59 0.10
CA GLU A 229 13.21 -13.96 0.48
C GLU A 229 14.72 -14.04 0.78
N THR A 230 15.51 -13.21 0.07
CA THR A 230 16.93 -13.00 0.36
C THR A 230 17.06 -12.08 1.58
N ARG A 231 17.59 -12.62 2.67
CA ARG A 231 17.90 -11.83 3.87
C ARG A 231 18.98 -10.80 3.54
N SER A 232 18.63 -9.52 3.66
CA SER A 232 19.58 -8.40 3.62
C SER A 232 19.60 -7.66 4.96
N GLY A 233 20.69 -6.92 5.21
CA GLY A 233 20.79 -6.00 6.34
C GLY A 233 20.08 -4.67 6.08
N LEU A 234 19.91 -3.86 7.13
CA LEU A 234 19.40 -2.50 6.96
C LEU A 234 20.38 -1.67 6.11
N GLY A 235 19.85 -0.98 5.11
CA GLY A 235 20.64 -0.24 4.12
C GLY A 235 21.20 -1.11 2.98
N ASP A 236 21.09 -2.42 3.07
CA ASP A 236 21.50 -3.34 2.02
C ASP A 236 20.29 -3.81 1.21
N LEU A 237 20.39 -3.68 -0.11
CA LEU A 237 19.36 -4.10 -1.04
C LEU A 237 19.94 -5.15 -1.99
N PRO A 238 19.25 -6.29 -2.17
CA PRO A 238 19.51 -7.18 -3.29
C PRO A 238 19.58 -6.40 -4.60
N TRP A 239 20.49 -6.82 -5.49
CA TRP A 239 20.75 -6.13 -6.76
C TRP A 239 19.47 -5.91 -7.58
N GLU A 240 18.52 -6.85 -7.48
CA GLU A 240 17.23 -6.82 -8.18
C GLU A 240 16.36 -5.62 -7.82
N PHE A 241 16.50 -5.08 -6.61
CA PHE A 241 15.80 -3.89 -6.13
C PHE A 241 16.68 -2.66 -6.25
N ALA A 242 17.99 -2.78 -5.96
CA ALA A 242 18.94 -1.68 -6.14
C ALA A 242 18.97 -1.16 -7.58
N SER A 243 18.82 -2.05 -8.58
CA SER A 243 18.78 -1.69 -10.00
C SER A 243 17.51 -0.93 -10.41
N ALA A 244 16.52 -0.80 -9.53
CA ALA A 244 15.24 -0.14 -9.78
C ALA A 244 15.06 1.14 -8.94
N LEU A 245 16.13 1.64 -8.31
CA LEU A 245 16.02 2.87 -7.53
C LEU A 245 15.80 4.12 -8.41
N ASP A 246 16.16 4.06 -9.69
CA ASP A 246 15.95 5.17 -10.63
C ASP A 246 14.47 5.44 -10.93
N ASP A 247 13.60 4.43 -10.78
CA ASP A 247 12.14 4.59 -10.93
C ASP A 247 11.40 4.59 -9.58
N ALA A 248 12.11 4.75 -8.46
CA ALA A 248 11.53 4.74 -7.13
C ALA A 248 10.55 5.91 -6.91
N ILE A 249 9.40 5.59 -6.32
CA ILE A 249 8.36 6.56 -5.95
C ILE A 249 8.22 6.53 -4.44
N VAL A 250 8.50 7.65 -3.78
CA VAL A 250 8.21 7.82 -2.35
C VAL A 250 6.71 8.08 -2.21
N LEU A 251 6.05 7.26 -1.41
CA LEU A 251 4.67 7.48 -0.99
C LEU A 251 4.71 8.34 0.27
N TYR A 252 4.01 9.45 0.23
CA TYR A 252 3.89 10.34 1.37
C TYR A 252 2.66 9.92 2.19
N PRO A 253 2.67 10.12 3.51
CA PRO A 253 1.44 10.08 4.30
C PRO A 253 0.40 10.95 3.59
N GLY A 254 -0.81 10.41 3.41
CA GLY A 254 -1.91 11.07 2.69
C GLY A 254 -1.93 12.56 3.00
N ASP A 255 -1.51 13.36 2.02
CA ASP A 255 -1.33 14.78 2.21
C ASP A 255 -2.69 15.45 2.18
N ARG A 256 -3.27 15.73 3.36
CA ARG A 256 -4.43 16.62 3.46
C ARG A 256 -4.13 18.05 2.96
N SER A 257 -2.88 18.39 2.62
CA SER A 257 -2.49 19.72 2.14
C SER A 257 -1.16 19.74 1.35
N ARG A 258 -1.19 19.23 0.11
CA ARG A 258 -0.20 19.42 -0.97
C ARG A 258 1.21 19.93 -0.60
N SER A 259 2.24 19.11 -0.85
CA SER A 259 3.56 19.63 -1.26
C SER A 259 4.35 18.65 -2.12
N ARG A 260 4.52 19.02 -3.41
CA ARG A 260 5.58 18.50 -4.28
C ARG A 260 6.87 19.27 -4.01
N VAL A 261 7.98 18.53 -4.10
CA VAL A 261 9.34 19.04 -4.38
C VAL A 261 9.38 19.73 -5.74
#